data_AF-A0A2R6C4B9-F1
#
_entry.id   AF-A0A2R6C4B9-F1
#
_cell.length_a   1.000
_cell.length_b   1.000
_cell.length_c   1.000
_cell.angle_alpha   90.00
_cell.angle_beta   90.00
_cell.angle_gamma   90.00
#
_symmetry.space_group_name_H-M   'P 1'
#
loop_
_entity.id
_entity.type
_entity.pdbx_description
1 polymer ?
#
loop_
_entity_poly.entity_id
_entity_poly.type
_entity_poly.pdbx_seq_one_letter_code
_entity_poly.pdbx_strand_id
1 'polypeptide(L)'
;MGVRPEVANTGRLFEVLRSYSLQHECREELEPLLREYRDVVNRVLEELWGNTEWEKRKVKGKKQWRLLPKYKVDVKSKEYKKKLRESLLQEWPFAAHWVDSAIKTAYSILKSWRKNYVKGERGGGGQPQEDSL
;
A
#
# COMPACT_ATOMS: atom_id res chain seq x y z
N MET A 1 7.08 18.73 -53.71
CA MET A 1 6.43 19.88 -53.04
C MET A 1 5.24 19.36 -52.27
N GLY A 2 5.35 19.26 -50.94
CA GLY A 2 4.27 18.80 -50.08
C GLY A 2 4.09 19.83 -48.97
N VAL A 3 2.98 20.56 -49.05
CA VAL A 3 2.55 21.55 -48.06
C VAL A 3 2.25 20.83 -46.75
N ARG A 4 2.85 21.25 -45.64
CA ARG A 4 2.37 20.92 -44.30
C ARG A 4 1.69 22.17 -43.73
N PRO A 5 0.40 22.14 -43.39
CA PRO A 5 -0.14 23.12 -42.47
C PRO A 5 0.12 22.68 -41.04
N GLU A 6 0.58 23.65 -40.27
CA GLU A 6 0.68 23.70 -38.83
C GLU A 6 -0.73 23.69 -38.21
N VAL A 7 -0.98 22.85 -37.20
CA VAL A 7 -2.13 23.04 -36.32
C VAL A 7 -1.73 22.71 -34.88
N ALA A 8 -1.66 23.76 -34.07
CA ALA A 8 -1.57 23.68 -32.63
C ALA A 8 -2.84 23.03 -32.05
N ASN A 9 -2.68 22.20 -31.01
CA ASN A 9 -3.78 21.92 -30.09
C ASN A 9 -3.26 21.85 -28.65
N THR A 10 -3.20 23.03 -28.03
CA THR A 10 -3.22 23.23 -26.59
C THR A 10 -4.61 22.90 -26.07
N GLY A 11 -4.75 21.79 -25.34
CA GLY A 11 -5.98 21.49 -24.60
C GLY A 11 -6.01 20.09 -24.00
N ARG A 12 -6.10 20.02 -22.66
CA ARG A 12 -6.29 18.82 -21.80
C ARG A 12 -5.09 17.88 -21.66
N LEU A 13 -4.36 18.05 -20.54
CA LEU A 13 -3.58 17.00 -19.89
C LEU A 13 -4.54 15.94 -19.31
N PHE A 14 -5.12 15.11 -20.16
CA PHE A 14 -5.44 13.76 -19.70
C PHE A 14 -4.09 13.06 -19.55
N GLU A 15 -3.67 12.76 -18.32
CA GLU A 15 -2.59 11.81 -18.09
C GLU A 15 -2.98 10.51 -18.81
N VAL A 16 -2.40 10.30 -19.99
CA VAL A 16 -2.53 9.06 -20.73
C VAL A 16 -1.94 7.99 -19.83
N LEU A 17 -2.80 7.18 -19.24
CA LEU A 17 -2.41 5.97 -18.54
C LEU A 17 -1.73 5.08 -19.59
N ARG A 18 -0.39 5.04 -19.62
CA ARG A 18 0.35 4.13 -20.51
C ARG A 18 0.14 2.70 -20.02
N SER A 19 -0.91 2.06 -20.49
CA SER A 19 -1.04 0.60 -20.39
C SER A 19 -0.09 -0.01 -21.42
N TYR A 20 1.10 -0.38 -20.99
CA TYR A 20 1.98 -1.23 -21.78
C TYR A 20 1.29 -2.59 -21.89
N SER A 21 0.85 -2.94 -23.10
CA SER A 21 0.37 -4.29 -23.40
C SER A 21 1.55 -5.25 -23.29
N LEU A 22 1.70 -5.90 -22.14
CA LEU A 22 2.66 -6.99 -21.98
C LEU A 22 2.19 -8.16 -22.84
N GLN A 23 3.05 -8.61 -23.77
CA GLN A 23 2.79 -9.83 -24.52
C GLN A 23 2.67 -10.99 -23.51
N HIS A 24 1.62 -11.80 -23.64
CA HIS A 24 1.20 -12.81 -22.66
C HIS A 24 2.21 -13.97 -22.46
N GLU A 25 3.33 -13.97 -23.18
CA GLU A 25 4.33 -15.04 -23.16
C GLU A 25 5.49 -14.81 -22.16
N CYS A 26 5.68 -13.59 -21.61
CA CYS A 26 6.74 -13.30 -20.61
C CYS A 26 6.42 -13.77 -19.18
N ARG A 27 5.43 -14.64 -18.97
CA ARG A 27 5.01 -15.05 -17.62
C ARG A 27 6.13 -15.76 -16.86
N GLU A 28 6.84 -16.68 -17.53
CA GLU A 28 7.94 -17.45 -16.91
C GLU A 28 9.15 -16.56 -16.59
N GLU A 29 9.39 -15.51 -17.38
CA GLU A 29 10.48 -14.55 -17.14
C GLU A 29 10.18 -13.60 -15.97
N LEU A 30 8.90 -13.24 -15.78
CA LEU A 30 8.46 -12.30 -14.73
C LEU A 30 8.07 -12.98 -13.43
N GLU A 31 7.71 -14.27 -13.47
CA GLU A 31 7.28 -15.01 -12.29
C GLU A 31 8.28 -14.96 -11.13
N PRO A 32 9.61 -15.13 -11.34
CA PRO A 32 10.60 -14.96 -10.28
C PRO A 32 10.56 -13.56 -9.65
N LEU A 33 10.48 -12.50 -10.46
CA LEU A 33 10.39 -11.12 -9.98
C LEU A 33 9.12 -10.89 -9.17
N LEU A 34 7.97 -11.38 -9.65
CA LEU A 34 6.70 -11.19 -8.96
C LEU A 34 6.64 -11.94 -7.63
N ARG A 35 7.21 -13.15 -7.56
CA ARG A 35 7.32 -13.92 -6.32
C ARG A 35 8.20 -13.20 -5.31
N GLU A 36 9.41 -12.81 -5.71
CA GLU A 36 10.33 -12.08 -4.84
C GLU A 36 9.73 -10.72 -4.40
N TYR A 37 9.09 -9.99 -5.31
CA TYR A 37 8.42 -8.72 -4.99
C TYR A 37 7.32 -8.90 -3.94
N ARG A 38 6.44 -9.90 -4.11
CA ARG A 38 5.40 -10.25 -3.14
C ARG A 38 6.03 -10.59 -1.79
N ASP A 39 7.10 -11.36 -1.78
CA ASP A 39 7.74 -11.81 -0.56
C ASP A 39 8.40 -10.65 0.19
N VAL A 40 9.01 -9.70 -0.52
CA VAL A 40 9.49 -8.43 0.07
C VAL A 40 8.34 -7.60 0.64
N VAL A 41 7.21 -7.47 -0.07
CA VAL A 41 6.02 -6.77 0.45
C VAL A 41 5.55 -7.43 1.75
N ASN A 42 5.47 -8.76 1.80
CA ASN A 42 5.04 -9.49 2.98
C ASN A 42 6.01 -9.34 4.15
N ARG A 43 7.33 -9.47 3.91
CA ARG A 43 8.36 -9.25 4.94
C ARG A 43 8.25 -7.85 5.54
N VAL A 44 8.03 -6.81 4.72
CA VAL A 44 7.82 -5.44 5.21
C VAL A 44 6.53 -5.33 6.03
N LEU A 45 5.44 -5.97 5.59
CA LEU A 45 4.18 -5.97 6.34
C LEU A 45 4.34 -6.65 7.70
N GLU A 46 5.00 -7.82 7.77
CA GLU A 46 5.29 -8.54 9.01
C GLU A 46 6.13 -7.70 9.97
N GLU A 47 7.19 -7.09 9.48
CA GLU A 47 8.06 -6.20 10.25
C GLU A 47 7.28 -5.00 10.82
N LEU A 48 6.47 -4.33 10.00
CA LEU A 48 5.66 -3.20 10.47
C LEU A 48 4.55 -3.64 11.44
N TRP A 49 3.97 -4.82 11.23
CA TRP A 49 2.92 -5.37 12.09
C TRP A 49 3.48 -5.84 13.44
N GLY A 50 4.64 -6.47 13.46
CA GLY A 50 5.34 -6.88 14.68
C GLY A 50 5.73 -5.70 15.58
N ASN A 51 5.94 -4.53 14.97
CA ASN A 51 6.17 -3.26 15.66
C ASN A 51 4.88 -2.55 16.13
N THR A 52 3.71 -3.18 15.97
CA THR A 52 2.41 -2.60 16.39
C THR A 52 1.99 -3.12 17.78
N GLU A 53 1.57 -2.20 18.63
CA GLU A 53 0.92 -2.43 19.93
C GLU A 53 -0.53 -1.95 19.92
N TRP A 54 -1.32 -2.51 20.83
CA TRP A 54 -2.72 -2.19 21.00
C TRP A 54 -2.93 -1.38 22.26
N GLU A 55 -3.37 -0.13 22.11
CA GLU A 55 -3.69 0.75 23.23
C GLU A 55 -5.21 0.85 23.41
N LYS A 56 -5.73 0.51 24.59
CA LYS A 56 -7.16 0.63 24.89
C LYS A 56 -7.52 2.10 25.12
N ARG A 57 -8.32 2.68 24.23
CA ARG A 57 -8.82 4.06 24.34
C ARG A 57 -10.34 4.11 24.33
N LYS A 58 -10.89 5.00 25.16
CA LYS A 58 -12.31 5.33 25.13
C LYS A 58 -12.61 6.16 23.89
N VAL A 59 -13.63 5.77 23.12
CA VAL A 59 -14.08 6.56 21.97
C VAL A 59 -14.75 7.82 22.49
N LYS A 60 -14.28 9.00 22.04
CA LYS A 60 -14.90 10.28 22.42
C LYS A 60 -16.39 10.26 22.03
N GLY A 61 -17.27 10.57 22.97
CA GLY A 61 -18.72 10.62 22.76
C GLY A 61 -19.46 9.26 22.76
N LYS A 62 -18.78 8.12 22.98
CA LYS A 62 -19.43 6.80 23.10
C LYS A 62 -19.01 6.09 24.38
N LYS A 63 -19.86 5.21 24.91
CA LYS A 63 -19.52 4.31 26.06
C LYS A 63 -18.59 3.15 25.66
N GLN A 64 -18.16 3.08 24.40
CA GLN A 64 -17.34 2.02 23.83
C GLN A 64 -15.84 2.26 24.01
N TRP A 65 -15.11 1.18 24.27
CA TRP A 65 -13.65 1.13 24.25
C TRP A 65 -13.16 0.52 22.92
N ARG A 66 -12.07 1.05 22.37
CA ARG A 66 -11.41 0.51 21.16
C ARG A 66 -9.93 0.32 21.40
N LEU A 67 -9.36 -0.73 20.82
CA LEU A 67 -7.92 -0.98 20.80
C LEU A 67 -7.32 -0.24 19.61
N LEU A 68 -6.57 0.83 19.81
CA LEU A 68 -5.95 1.56 18.70
C LEU A 68 -4.52 1.07 18.46
N PRO A 69 -4.13 0.82 17.19
CA PRO A 69 -2.77 0.45 16.87
C PRO A 69 -1.82 1.64 17.05
N LYS A 70 -0.74 1.42 17.80
CA LYS A 70 0.37 2.34 18.06
C LYS A 70 1.68 1.64 17.72
N TYR A 71 2.64 2.33 17.12
CA TYR A 71 3.94 1.73 16.84
C TYR A 71 4.86 1.84 18.06
N LYS A 72 5.62 0.77 18.33
CA LYS A 72 6.68 0.71 19.36
C LYS A 72 7.86 1.60 19.01
N VAL A 73 8.23 1.55 17.74
CA VAL A 73 9.38 2.25 17.16
C VAL A 73 8.88 3.33 16.22
N ASP A 74 9.68 4.37 16.00
CA ASP A 74 9.41 5.32 14.93
C ASP A 74 9.68 4.70 13.55
N VAL A 75 8.69 3.93 13.06
CA VAL A 75 8.69 3.32 11.74
C VAL A 75 8.71 4.34 10.59
N LYS A 76 8.56 5.64 10.88
CA LYS A 76 8.65 6.71 9.86
C LYS A 76 10.02 7.35 9.80
N SER A 77 10.87 7.11 10.80
CA SER A 77 12.22 7.66 10.85
C SER A 77 13.03 7.27 9.62
N LYS A 78 13.92 8.18 9.20
CA LYS A 78 14.81 7.93 8.05
C LYS A 78 15.74 6.74 8.33
N GLU A 79 16.24 6.64 9.56
CA GLU A 79 17.15 5.58 10.00
C GLU A 79 16.49 4.20 9.95
N TYR A 80 15.26 4.08 10.45
CA TYR A 80 14.50 2.83 10.39
C TYR A 80 14.29 2.38 8.94
N LYS A 81 13.83 3.29 8.07
CA LYS A 81 13.63 2.98 6.64
C LYS A 81 14.93 2.60 5.93
N LYS A 82 16.04 3.26 6.28
CA LYS A 82 17.36 2.94 5.72
C LYS A 82 17.79 1.53 6.13
N LYS A 83 17.72 1.18 7.42
CA LYS A 83 18.06 -0.15 7.92
C LYS A 83 17.18 -1.25 7.30
N LEU A 84 15.87 -1.01 7.23
CA LEU A 84 14.93 -1.93 6.59
C LEU A 84 15.25 -2.13 5.10
N ARG A 85 15.57 -1.05 4.39
CA ARG A 85 15.96 -1.14 2.97
C ARG A 85 17.26 -1.92 2.80
N GLU A 86 18.27 -1.64 3.63
CA GLU A 86 19.56 -2.33 3.59
C GLU A 86 19.40 -3.83 3.84
N SER A 87 18.58 -4.24 4.82
CA SER A 87 18.33 -5.66 5.09
C SER A 87 17.60 -6.36 3.93
N LEU A 88 16.66 -5.68 3.27
CA LEU A 88 15.92 -6.25 2.14
C LEU A 88 16.79 -6.38 0.87
N LEU A 89 17.84 -5.57 0.73
CA LEU A 89 18.72 -5.60 -0.43
C LEU A 89 19.79 -6.69 -0.37
N GLN A 90 20.11 -7.23 0.82
CA GLN A 90 21.17 -8.24 0.97
C GLN A 90 20.90 -9.53 0.18
N GLU A 91 19.63 -9.90 0.02
CA GLU A 91 19.20 -11.14 -0.66
C GLU A 91 18.44 -10.84 -1.97
N TRP A 92 18.49 -9.60 -2.49
CA TRP A 92 17.64 -9.17 -3.60
C TRP A 92 18.33 -9.34 -4.97
N PRO A 93 17.82 -10.22 -5.86
CA PRO A 93 18.49 -10.52 -7.14
C PRO A 93 18.13 -9.54 -8.28
N PHE A 94 17.20 -8.60 -8.08
CA PHE A 94 16.70 -7.70 -9.12
C PHE A 94 17.11 -6.23 -8.89
N ALA A 95 16.61 -5.32 -9.73
CA ALA A 95 16.87 -3.90 -9.57
C ALA A 95 16.34 -3.37 -8.23
N ALA A 96 17.13 -2.56 -7.53
CA ALA A 96 16.82 -2.05 -6.19
C ALA A 96 15.52 -1.22 -6.10
N HIS A 97 15.11 -0.58 -7.19
CA HIS A 97 13.89 0.25 -7.21
C HIS A 97 12.61 -0.58 -7.01
N TRP A 98 12.65 -1.89 -7.26
CA TRP A 98 11.54 -2.80 -6.94
C TRP A 98 11.36 -2.95 -5.43
N VAL A 99 12.45 -3.03 -4.66
CA VAL A 99 12.42 -3.01 -3.19
C VAL A 99 11.84 -1.67 -2.69
N ASP A 100 12.29 -0.55 -3.26
CA ASP A 100 11.76 0.76 -2.90
C ASP A 100 10.24 0.87 -3.16
N SER A 101 9.77 0.24 -4.24
CA SER A 101 8.35 0.19 -4.59
C SER A 101 7.55 -0.76 -3.68
N ALA A 102 8.14 -1.90 -3.30
CA ALA A 102 7.56 -2.85 -2.36
C ALA A 102 7.37 -2.23 -0.97
N ILE A 103 8.40 -1.53 -0.47
CA ILE A 103 8.32 -0.76 0.79
C ILE A 103 7.18 0.26 0.71
N LYS A 104 7.13 1.09 -0.34
CA LYS A 104 6.04 2.07 -0.51
C LYS A 104 4.66 1.41 -0.49
N THR A 105 4.52 0.26 -1.15
CA THR A 105 3.27 -0.51 -1.22
C THR A 105 2.84 -1.00 0.17
N ALA A 106 3.74 -1.64 0.93
CA ALA A 106 3.45 -2.14 2.26
C ALA A 106 3.03 -1.02 3.24
N TYR A 107 3.74 0.12 3.23
CA TYR A 107 3.35 1.29 4.03
C TYR A 107 1.97 1.84 3.64
N SER A 108 1.63 1.84 2.35
CA SER A 108 0.31 2.29 1.87
C SER A 108 -0.81 1.37 2.35
N ILE A 109 -0.61 0.06 2.23
CA ILE A 109 -1.53 -0.98 2.73
C ILE A 109 -1.80 -0.75 4.22
N LEU A 110 -0.74 -0.69 5.03
CA LEU A 110 -0.88 -0.56 6.48
C LEU A 110 -1.49 0.79 6.90
N LYS A 111 -1.15 1.88 6.20
CA LYS A 111 -1.75 3.20 6.39
C LYS A 111 -3.26 3.17 6.12
N SER A 112 -3.68 2.52 5.04
CA SER A 112 -5.09 2.40 4.66
C SER A 112 -5.87 1.55 5.68
N TRP A 113 -5.30 0.41 6.09
CA TRP A 113 -5.85 -0.45 7.13
C TRP A 113 -6.05 0.31 8.45
N ARG A 114 -5.02 1.02 8.92
CA ARG A 114 -5.09 1.80 10.17
C ARG A 114 -6.18 2.87 10.10
N LYS A 115 -6.26 3.59 8.98
CA LYS A 115 -7.29 4.61 8.76
C LYS A 115 -8.69 4.01 8.84
N ASN A 116 -8.90 2.86 8.20
CA ASN A 116 -10.19 2.17 8.19
C ASN A 116 -10.55 1.64 9.58
N TYR A 117 -9.59 1.02 10.29
CA TYR A 117 -9.78 0.51 11.63
C TYR A 117 -10.17 1.62 12.62
N VAL A 118 -9.46 2.76 12.59
CA VAL A 118 -9.71 3.89 13.50
C VAL A 118 -11.08 4.50 13.25
N LYS A 119 -11.46 4.71 11.98
CA LYS A 119 -12.78 5.26 11.64
C LYS A 119 -13.91 4.31 12.04
N GLY A 120 -13.73 3.00 11.87
CA GLY A 120 -14.74 1.99 12.20
C GLY A 120 -16.00 2.07 11.34
N GLU A 121 -15.92 2.66 10.15
CA GLU A 121 -17.01 2.80 9.20
C GLU A 121 -16.56 2.32 7.81
N ARG A 122 -16.92 1.09 7.47
CA ARG A 122 -17.67 0.87 6.24
C ARG A 122 -19.11 0.69 6.71
N GLY A 123 -20.02 1.55 6.27
CA GLY A 123 -21.43 1.44 6.61
C GLY A 123 -21.99 0.09 6.15
N GLY A 124 -21.96 -0.90 7.03
CA GLY A 124 -22.91 -1.99 7.02
C GLY A 124 -24.12 -1.52 7.81
N GLY A 125 -25.00 -0.76 7.17
CA GLY A 125 -26.34 -0.53 7.67
C GLY A 125 -27.13 -1.83 7.56
N GLY A 126 -26.86 -2.79 8.44
CA GLY A 126 -27.83 -3.82 8.77
C GLY A 126 -28.80 -3.18 9.74
N GLN A 127 -30.01 -2.84 9.28
CA GLN A 127 -31.13 -2.56 10.17
C GLN A 127 -31.29 -3.78 11.10
N PRO A 128 -31.47 -3.61 12.42
CA PRO A 128 -31.99 -4.69 13.24
C PRO A 128 -33.38 -4.99 12.69
N GLN A 129 -33.57 -6.20 12.16
CA GLN A 129 -34.92 -6.72 11.99
C GLN A 129 -35.42 -6.93 13.42
N GLU A 130 -36.43 -6.15 13.81
CA GLU A 130 -37.11 -6.33 15.08
C GLU A 130 -37.68 -7.74 15.08
N ASP A 131 -37.12 -8.60 15.94
CA ASP A 131 -37.70 -9.91 16.23
C ASP A 131 -39.11 -9.67 16.77
N SER A 132 -40.08 -10.02 15.93
CA SER A 132 -41.49 -10.09 16.33
C SER A 132 -41.68 -11.38 17.11
N LEU A 133 -41.76 -11.30 18.45
CA LEU A 133 -42.57 -12.15 19.31
C LEU A 133 -43.00 -11.37 20.56
#